data_AF-A0A843BRU9-F1
#
_entry.id   AF-A0A843BRU9-F1
#
_cell.length_a   1.000
_cell.length_b   1.000
_cell.length_c   1.000
_cell.angle_alpha   90.00
_cell.angle_beta   90.00
_cell.angle_gamma   90.00
#
_symmetry.space_group_name_H-M   'P 1'
#
loop_
_entity.id
_entity.type
_entity.pdbx_description
1 polymer ?
#
loop_
_entity_poly.entity_id
_entity_poly.type
_entity_poly.pdbx_seq_one_letter_code
_entity_poly.pdbx_strand_id
1 'polypeptide(L)' 'MAKISVNKSNQATVTIPIEIMSIMGWDGETQVYFIPHLQNSSDSITKETAIIIKEIKDVKNAQK' A
#
# COMPACT_ATOMS: atom_id res chain seq x y z
N MET A 1 -3.76 -14.28 -2.93
CA MET A 1 -4.03 -13.10 -3.79
C MET A 1 -4.68 -12.02 -2.94
N ALA A 2 -4.23 -10.77 -3.01
CA ALA A 2 -4.92 -9.67 -2.32
C ALA A 2 -6.29 -9.44 -2.97
N LYS A 3 -7.35 -9.28 -2.16
CA LYS A 3 -8.71 -9.07 -2.67
C LYS A 3 -9.04 -7.59 -2.61
N ILE A 4 -9.47 -7.01 -3.74
CA ILE A 4 -9.95 -5.63 -3.79
C ILE A 4 -11.47 -5.66 -3.91
N SER A 5 -12.16 -4.88 -3.07
CA SER A 5 -13.60 -4.66 -3.17
C SER A 5 -13.90 -3.17 -3.08
N VAL A 6 -14.85 -2.69 -3.88
CA VAL A 6 -15.35 -1.31 -3.80
C VAL A 6 -16.79 -1.38 -3.32
N ASN A 7 -17.12 -0.65 -2.25
CA ASN A 7 -18.48 -0.60 -1.74
C ASN A 7 -19.32 0.48 -2.47
N LYS A 8 -20.62 0.55 -2.15
CA LYS A 8 -21.56 1.51 -2.77
C LYS A 8 -21.21 2.99 -2.49
N SER A 9 -20.36 3.25 -1.50
CA SER A 9 -19.88 4.59 -1.13
C SER A 9 -18.56 4.95 -1.83
N ASN A 10 -18.15 4.19 -2.86
CA ASN A 10 -16.86 4.33 -3.55
C ASN A 10 -15.63 4.15 -2.64
N GLN A 11 -15.79 3.51 -1.49
CA GLN A 11 -14.66 3.13 -0.65
C GLN A 11 -14.08 1.82 -1.17
N ALA A 12 -12.80 1.84 -1.53
CA ALA A 12 -12.04 0.65 -1.85
C ALA A 12 -11.45 0.02 -0.57
N THR A 13 -11.55 -1.29 -0.46
CA THR A 13 -10.90 -2.10 0.58
C THR A 13 -9.97 -3.09 -0.10
N VAL A 14 -8.75 -3.18 0.42
CA VAL A 14 -7.77 -4.18 0.00
C VAL A 14 -7.57 -5.15 1.17
N THR A 15 -7.85 -6.43 0.95
CA THR A 15 -7.54 -7.49 1.90
C THR A 15 -6.10 -7.92 1.70
N ILE A 16 -5.25 -7.61 2.67
CA ILE A 16 -3.86 -8.08 2.73
C ILE A 16 -3.85 -9.41 3.50
N PRO A 17 -3.33 -10.51 2.93
CA PRO A 17 -3.18 -11.78 3.64
C PRO A 17 -2.34 -11.62 4.92
N ILE A 18 -2.72 -12.35 5.97
CA ILE A 18 -2.10 -12.25 7.30
C ILE A 18 -0.62 -12.62 7.27
N GLU A 19 -0.21 -13.49 6.35
CA GLU A 19 1.18 -13.91 6.17
C GLU A 19 2.05 -12.74 5.70
N ILE A 20 1.53 -11.89 4.82
CA ILE A 20 2.24 -10.67 4.38
C ILE A 20 2.35 -9.70 5.54
N MET A 21 1.26 -9.46 6.28
CA MET A 21 1.30 -8.60 7.46
C MET A 21 2.32 -9.10 8.50
N SER A 22 2.37 -10.41 8.73
CA SER A 22 3.31 -11.05 9.66
C SER A 22 4.77 -10.89 9.21
N ILE A 23 5.06 -11.12 7.92
CA ILE A 23 6.42 -10.94 7.36
C ILE A 23 6.87 -9.48 7.46
N MET A 24 5.95 -8.55 7.23
CA MET A 24 6.24 -7.11 7.27
C MET A 24 6.20 -6.52 8.68
N GLY A 25 5.74 -7.28 9.69
CA GLY A 25 5.55 -6.80 11.05
C GLY A 25 4.44 -5.77 11.20
N TRP A 26 3.44 -5.79 10.31
CA TRP A 26 2.30 -4.88 10.34
C TRP A 26 1.18 -5.39 11.24
N ASP A 27 0.56 -4.48 11.96
CA ASP A 27 -0.59 -4.70 12.82
C ASP A 27 -1.81 -3.86 12.38
N GLY A 28 -2.85 -3.81 13.22
CA GLY A 28 -4.07 -3.06 12.94
C GLY A 28 -3.91 -1.53 13.00
N GLU A 29 -2.79 -1.02 13.51
CA GLU A 29 -2.51 0.41 13.64
C GLU A 29 -1.51 0.92 12.59
N THR A 30 -0.84 0.00 11.90
CA THR A 30 0.16 0.31 10.90
C THR A 30 -0.43 1.12 9.74
N GLN A 31 0.16 2.29 9.50
CA GLN A 31 -0.20 3.14 8.36
C GLN A 31 0.71 2.83 7.16
N VAL A 32 0.13 2.82 5.95
CA VAL A 32 0.84 2.48 4.72
C VAL A 32 0.50 3.44 3.57
N TYR A 33 1.46 3.66 2.67
CA TYR A 33 1.26 4.27 1.37
C TYR A 33 0.95 3.22 0.31
N PHE A 34 0.06 3.56 -0.63
CA PHE A 34 -0.18 2.83 -1.88
C PHE A 34 0.44 3.63 -3.04
N ILE A 35 1.46 3.08 -3.67
CA ILE A 35 2.29 3.79 -4.66
C ILE A 35 2.27 3.00 -5.97
N PRO A 36 1.86 3.60 -7.11
CA PRO A 36 1.99 2.97 -8.42
C PRO A 36 3.47 2.63 -8.72
N HIS A 37 3.73 1.39 -9.11
CA HIS A 37 5.06 0.95 -9.52
C HIS A 37 5.26 1.24 -11.01
N LEU A 38 5.89 2.37 -11.30
CA LEU A 38 6.25 2.77 -12.66
C LEU A 38 7.72 2.44 -12.92
N GLN A 39 8.04 2.01 -14.14
CA GLN A 39 9.44 1.77 -14.53
C GLN A 39 10.18 3.10 -14.70
N ASN A 40 9.52 4.08 -15.31
CA ASN A 40 10.01 5.45 -15.45
C ASN A 40 9.00 6.44 -14.89
N SER A 41 9.47 7.59 -14.40
CA SER A 41 8.61 8.62 -13.79
C SER A 41 7.63 9.28 -14.77
N SER A 42 7.88 9.17 -16.07
CA SER A 42 7.03 9.70 -17.14
C SER A 42 5.95 8.71 -17.60
N ASP A 43 5.97 7.47 -17.11
CA ASP A 43 5.05 6.44 -17.57
C ASP A 43 3.62 6.72 -17.08
N SER A 44 2.64 6.47 -17.95
CA SER A 44 1.22 6.57 -17.60
C SER A 44 0.79 5.40 -16.71
N ILE A 45 -0.09 5.67 -15.75
CA ILE A 45 -0.74 4.62 -14.95
C ILE A 45 -1.77 3.89 -15.81
N THR A 46 -1.69 2.57 -15.86
CA THR A 46 -2.62 1.69 -16.59
C THR A 46 -3.27 0.69 -15.63
N LYS A 47 -4.20 -0.13 -16.15
CA LYS A 47 -4.85 -1.20 -15.38
C LYS A 47 -3.89 -2.31 -14.92
N GLU A 48 -2.71 -2.38 -15.53
CA GLU A 48 -1.69 -3.40 -15.27
C GLU A 48 -0.58 -2.87 -14.36
N THR A 49 -0.56 -1.56 -14.07
CA THR A 49 0.41 -0.95 -13.15
C THR A 49 0.26 -1.58 -11.76
N ALA A 50 1.30 -2.28 -11.32
CA ALA A 50 1.35 -2.85 -9.99
C ALA A 50 1.36 -1.74 -8.92
N ILE A 51 0.90 -2.06 -7.72
CA ILE A 51 0.94 -1.15 -6.57
C ILE A 51 1.93 -1.67 -5.54
N ILE A 52 2.85 -0.80 -5.11
CA ILE A 52 3.72 -1.01 -3.96
C ILE A 52 2.95 -0.55 -2.71
N ILE A 53 2.98 -1.38 -1.67
CA ILE A 53 2.48 -1.02 -0.34
C ILE A 53 3.72 -0.78 0.54
N LYS A 54 3.86 0.42 1.10
CA LYS A 54 5.02 0.82 1.91
C LYS A 54 4.58 1.40 3.25
N GLU A 55 5.16 0.90 4.33
CA GLU A 55 4.93 1.43 5.68
C GLU A 55 5.30 2.92 5.79
N ILE A 56 4.45 3.68 6.47
CA ILE A 56 4.75 5.07 6.86
C ILE A 56 5.56 5.03 8.15
N LYS A 57 6.88 5.14 8.02
CA LYS A 57 7.74 5.36 9.19
C LYS A 57 7.72 6.85 9.50
N ASP A 58 7.14 7.21 10.65
CA ASP A 58 7.16 8.59 11.15
C ASP A 58 8.61 9.10 11.14
N VAL A 59 8.91 10.07 10.28
CA VAL A 59 10.22 10.74 10.24
C VAL A 59 10.29 11.74 11.39
N LYS A 60 10.09 11.30 12.63
CA LYS A 60 10.15 12.18 13.81
C LYS A 60 11.51 12.26 14.48
N ASN A 61 12.53 11.54 14.01
CA ASN A 61 13.87 11.53 14.64
C ASN A 61 15.03 11.60 13.63
N ALA A 62 15.00 12.55 12.69
CA ALA A 62 16.17 12.87 11.84
C ALA A 62 16.75 14.27 12.11
N GLN A 63 16.45 14.86 13.27
CA GLN A 63 17.09 16.08 13.78
C GLN A 63 17.33 15.93 15.29
N LYS A 64 18.46 15.33 15.65
CA LYS A 64 19.12 15.53 16.94
C LYS A 64 20.61 15.63 16.69
#